data_AF-R6HME0-F1
#
_entry.id   AF-R6HME0-F1
#
_cell.length_a   1.000
_cell.length_b   1.000
_cell.length_c   1.000
_cell.angle_alpha   90.00
_cell.angle_beta   90.00
_cell.angle_gamma   90.00
#
_symmetry.space_group_name_H-M   'P 1'
#
loop_
_entity.id
_entity.type
_entity.pdbx_description
1 polymer ?
#
loop_
_entity_poly.entity_id
_entity_poly.type
_entity_poly.pdbx_seq_one_letter_code
_entity_poly.pdbx_strand_id
1 'polypeptide(L)'
;MVQIASGSLVLCVHELERLAREGVDFDEAVARANTFLERTKILFALSSFDNLIKNGRMGKMTGFLARALGMWGIGTASEEGTIVVEGKARGTKKTVCELINCMKERGFAGGRVAISHCDNLAVAQTLKENILRLWGNSEIEIIPTRGLCSYYAERGGLIIGF
;
A
#
# COMPACT_ATOMS: atom_id res chain seq x y z
N MET A 1 10.22 -8.88 8.99
CA MET A 1 8.98 -8.16 9.33
C MET A 1 8.78 -7.11 8.26
N VAL A 2 7.67 -7.13 7.51
CA VAL A 2 7.41 -6.12 6.46
C VAL A 2 6.35 -5.16 6.99
N GLN A 3 6.79 -4.14 7.72
CA GLN A 3 5.91 -3.05 8.18
C GLN A 3 5.74 -1.97 7.11
N ILE A 4 6.72 -1.84 6.21
CA ILE A 4 6.70 -0.96 5.06
C ILE A 4 7.21 -1.69 3.82
N ALA A 5 6.59 -1.42 2.68
CA ALA A 5 7.00 -1.92 1.38
C ALA A 5 6.52 -0.98 0.28
N SER A 6 7.33 -0.89 -0.79
CA SER A 6 6.98 -0.15 -2.00
C SER A 6 6.55 1.29 -1.68
N GLY A 7 5.28 1.67 -1.90
CA GLY A 7 4.80 3.04 -1.70
C GLY A 7 5.05 3.60 -0.30
N SER A 8 4.80 2.82 0.76
CA SER A 8 5.06 3.28 2.14
C SER A 8 6.55 3.51 2.43
N LEU A 9 7.44 2.70 1.81
CA LEU A 9 8.89 2.92 1.92
C LEU A 9 9.31 4.20 1.18
N VAL A 10 8.71 4.49 0.03
CA VAL A 10 8.97 5.74 -0.70
C VAL A 10 8.58 6.96 0.11
N LEU A 11 7.43 6.93 0.79
CA LEU A 11 7.04 8.00 1.70
C LEU A 11 8.05 8.21 2.84
N CYS A 12 8.56 7.14 3.43
CA CYS A 12 9.59 7.23 4.46
C CYS A 12 10.90 7.85 3.93
N VAL A 13 11.32 7.48 2.72
CA VAL A 13 12.54 8.04 2.10
C VAL A 13 12.38 9.54 1.84
N HIS A 14 11.23 9.97 1.32
CA HIS A 14 10.94 11.40 1.10
C HIS A 14 10.92 12.18 2.41
N GLU A 15 10.42 11.59 3.48
CA GLU A 15 10.44 12.24 4.79
C GLU A 15 11.85 12.38 5.35
N LEU A 16 12.68 11.34 5.24
CA LEU A 16 14.09 11.40 5.62
C LEU A 16 14.86 12.44 4.80
N GLU A 17 14.60 12.52 3.49
CA GLU A 17 15.19 13.53 2.62
C GLU A 17 14.79 14.95 3.04
N ARG A 18 13.50 15.17 3.36
CA ARG A 18 13.00 16.46 3.85
C ARG A 18 13.71 16.87 5.13
N LEU A 19 13.78 15.97 6.12
CA LEU A 19 14.45 16.22 7.40
C LEU A 19 15.93 16.54 7.21
N ALA A 20 16.63 15.78 6.36
CA ALA A 20 18.03 16.05 6.05
C ALA A 20 18.24 17.43 5.41
N ARG A 21 17.35 17.87 4.52
CA ARG A 21 17.40 19.20 3.90
C ARG A 21 17.09 20.34 4.88
N GLU A 22 16.30 20.07 5.92
CA GLU A 22 16.04 21.02 7.01
C GLU A 22 17.23 21.17 7.95
N GLY A 23 18.24 20.29 7.85
CA GLY A 23 19.44 20.35 8.67
C GLY A 23 19.19 19.99 10.13
N VAL A 24 18.14 19.20 10.42
CA VAL A 24 17.91 18.68 11.77
C VAL A 24 19.01 17.71 12.16
N ASP A 25 19.28 17.61 13.46
CA ASP A 25 20.26 16.66 13.99
C ASP A 25 19.83 15.21 13.72
N PHE A 26 20.80 14.29 13.68
CA PHE A 26 20.56 12.88 13.38
C PHE A 26 19.54 12.24 14.34
N ASP A 27 19.67 12.45 15.65
CA ASP A 27 18.78 11.81 16.63
C ASP A 27 17.36 12.35 16.50
N GLU A 28 17.22 13.63 16.19
CA GLU A 28 15.93 14.25 15.92
C GLU A 28 15.32 13.74 14.60
N ALA A 29 16.12 13.57 13.54
CA ALA A 29 15.67 12.98 12.29
C ALA A 29 15.11 11.56 12.51
N VAL A 30 15.82 10.74 13.28
CA VAL A 30 15.42 9.37 13.62
C VAL A 30 14.10 9.38 14.41
N ALA A 31 13.98 10.22 15.44
CA ALA A 31 12.76 10.32 16.22
C ALA A 31 11.55 10.72 15.37
N ARG A 32 11.69 11.76 14.54
CA ARG A 32 10.63 12.25 13.65
C ARG A 32 10.25 11.22 12.58
N ALA A 33 11.23 10.53 11.99
CA ALA A 33 10.99 9.48 11.02
C ALA A 33 10.24 8.28 11.63
N ASN A 34 10.56 7.89 12.86
CA ASN A 34 9.83 6.83 13.57
C ASN A 34 8.37 7.24 13.83
N THR A 35 8.14 8.47 14.31
CA THR A 35 6.77 9.00 14.47
C THR A 35 6.01 9.05 13.14
N PHE A 36 6.69 9.39 12.03
CA PHE A 36 6.10 9.35 10.70
C PHE A 36 5.71 7.93 10.29
N LEU A 37 6.58 6.94 10.53
CA LEU A 37 6.32 5.53 10.23
C LEU A 37 5.15 4.95 11.03
N GLU A 38 5.00 5.30 12.32
CA GLU A 38 3.87 4.87 13.15
C GLU A 38 2.50 5.32 12.59
N ARG A 39 2.49 6.49 11.94
CA ARG A 39 1.29 7.09 11.34
C ARG A 39 1.04 6.59 9.93
N THR A 40 2.09 6.16 9.22
CA THR A 40 2.00 5.64 7.86
C THR A 40 1.24 4.31 7.85
N LYS A 41 0.27 4.20 6.95
CA LYS A 41 -0.51 2.98 6.72
C LYS A 41 -0.17 2.40 5.36
N ILE A 42 -0.37 1.10 5.22
CA ILE A 42 -0.19 0.38 3.96
C ILE A 42 -1.46 -0.38 3.61
N LEU A 43 -1.88 -0.29 2.36
CA LEU A 43 -2.92 -1.13 1.78
C LEU A 43 -2.37 -1.82 0.52
N PHE A 44 -2.93 -2.96 0.19
CA PHE A 44 -2.69 -3.59 -1.10
C PHE A 44 -4.00 -4.08 -1.72
N ALA A 45 -3.98 -4.22 -3.03
CA ALA A 45 -5.01 -4.94 -3.78
C ALA A 45 -4.32 -5.85 -4.79
N LEU A 46 -4.36 -7.16 -4.55
CA LEU A 46 -3.66 -8.16 -5.34
C LEU A 46 -4.66 -9.10 -6.04
N SER A 47 -4.41 -9.37 -7.32
CA SER A 47 -5.18 -10.32 -8.15
C SER A 47 -4.74 -11.77 -7.96
N SER A 48 -3.55 -11.98 -7.39
CA SER A 48 -2.94 -13.27 -7.10
C SER A 48 -2.12 -13.18 -5.81
N PHE A 49 -2.01 -14.31 -5.11
CA PHE A 49 -1.21 -14.44 -3.90
C PHE A 49 -0.26 -15.64 -3.99
N ASP A 50 -0.09 -16.22 -5.18
CA ASP A 50 0.64 -17.46 -5.39
C ASP A 50 2.08 -17.37 -4.86
N ASN A 51 2.79 -16.30 -5.21
CA ASN A 51 4.17 -16.12 -4.78
C ASN A 51 4.29 -15.86 -3.27
N LEU A 52 3.29 -15.21 -2.67
CA LEU A 52 3.24 -15.00 -1.22
C LEU A 52 3.00 -16.31 -0.46
N ILE A 53 2.09 -17.14 -0.97
CA ILE A 53 1.74 -18.44 -0.40
C ILE A 53 2.92 -19.41 -0.53
N LYS A 54 3.49 -19.54 -1.74
CA LYS A 54 4.63 -20.44 -2.02
C LYS A 54 5.83 -20.16 -1.11
N ASN A 55 6.04 -18.90 -0.74
CA ASN A 55 7.17 -18.47 0.08
C ASN A 55 6.80 -18.26 1.57
N GLY A 56 5.64 -18.77 2.03
CA GLY A 56 5.23 -18.74 3.44
C GLY A 56 5.03 -17.34 4.02
N ARG A 57 4.85 -16.32 3.16
CA ARG A 57 4.61 -14.92 3.56
C ARG A 57 3.14 -14.61 3.84
N MET A 58 2.28 -15.58 3.54
CA MET A 58 0.89 -15.59 3.94
C MET A 58 0.67 -16.82 4.83
N GLY A 59 0.11 -16.59 6.03
CA GLY A 59 -0.20 -17.67 6.98
C GLY A 59 -1.32 -18.61 6.49
N LYS A 60 -1.91 -19.41 7.39
CA LYS A 60 -2.97 -20.41 7.10
C LYS A 60 -4.30 -19.83 6.52
N MET A 61 -4.34 -18.56 6.12
CA MET A 61 -5.48 -17.91 5.44
C MET A 61 -5.65 -18.31 3.96
N THR A 62 -4.84 -19.26 3.46
CA THR A 62 -4.93 -19.83 2.11
C THR A 62 -6.32 -20.34 1.72
N GLY A 63 -7.11 -20.83 2.68
CA GLY A 63 -8.47 -21.33 2.45
C GLY A 63 -9.48 -20.27 1.97
N PHE A 64 -9.29 -19.00 2.35
CA PHE A 64 -10.18 -17.89 1.93
C PHE A 64 -9.98 -17.52 0.45
N LEU A 65 -8.74 -17.64 -0.03
CA LEU A 65 -8.33 -17.24 -1.38
C LEU A 65 -8.46 -18.37 -2.41
N ALA A 66 -8.38 -19.63 -1.98
CA ALA A 66 -8.44 -20.81 -2.85
C ALA A 66 -9.74 -20.92 -3.70
N ARG A 67 -10.81 -20.20 -3.35
CA ARG A 67 -12.11 -20.24 -4.05
C ARG A 67 -12.44 -18.96 -4.83
N ALA A 68 -11.52 -18.00 -4.93
CA ALA A 68 -11.81 -16.63 -5.38
C ALA A 68 -11.24 -16.31 -6.77
N LEU A 69 -11.47 -17.18 -7.77
CA LEU A 69 -10.99 -16.96 -9.14
C LEU A 69 -11.52 -15.63 -9.70
N GLY A 70 -10.63 -14.80 -10.25
CA GLY A 70 -10.96 -13.48 -10.81
C GLY A 70 -11.36 -12.42 -9.78
N MET A 71 -11.02 -12.62 -8.51
CA MET A 71 -11.19 -11.62 -7.46
C MET A 71 -9.84 -11.00 -7.06
N TRP A 72 -9.92 -9.79 -6.54
CA TRP A 72 -8.81 -9.09 -5.91
C TRP A 72 -8.94 -9.25 -4.41
N GLY A 73 -7.88 -9.69 -3.74
CA GLY A 73 -7.79 -9.62 -2.29
C GLY A 73 -7.26 -8.25 -1.87
N ILE A 74 -7.93 -7.65 -0.90
CA ILE A 74 -7.61 -6.33 -0.37
C ILE A 74 -7.21 -6.51 1.09
N GLY A 75 -6.16 -5.81 1.49
CA GLY A 75 -5.62 -5.99 2.84
C GLY A 75 -4.51 -5.03 3.20
N THR A 76 -3.90 -5.30 4.35
CA THR A 76 -2.90 -4.46 5.02
C THR A 76 -1.75 -5.31 5.57
N ALA A 77 -0.71 -4.66 6.05
CA ALA A 77 0.24 -5.28 6.97
C ALA A 77 -0.33 -5.27 8.42
N SER A 78 -0.09 -6.34 9.18
CA SER A 78 -0.30 -6.38 10.63
C SER A 78 0.79 -5.58 11.36
N GLU A 79 0.62 -5.35 12.66
CA GLU A 79 1.64 -4.70 13.51
C GLU A 79 2.96 -5.47 13.50
N GLU A 80 2.89 -6.81 13.42
CA GLU A 80 4.02 -7.73 13.29
C GLU A 80 4.51 -7.88 11.84
N GLY A 81 4.09 -6.99 10.93
CA GLY A 81 4.53 -6.93 9.54
C GLY A 81 4.23 -8.19 8.74
N THR A 82 3.07 -8.82 8.99
CA THR A 82 2.54 -9.96 8.22
C THR A 82 1.38 -9.53 7.34
N ILE A 83 1.10 -10.29 6.27
CA ILE A 83 0.03 -9.95 5.32
C ILE A 83 -1.32 -10.39 5.87
N VAL A 84 -2.23 -9.43 6.02
CA VAL A 84 -3.61 -9.65 6.43
C VAL A 84 -4.54 -9.27 5.30
N VAL A 85 -5.34 -10.23 4.82
CA VAL A 85 -6.41 -10.00 3.85
C VAL A 85 -7.69 -9.69 4.59
N GLU A 86 -8.25 -8.51 4.35
CA GLU A 86 -9.42 -7.98 5.06
C GLU A 86 -10.69 -8.08 4.21
N GLY A 87 -10.53 -8.13 2.89
CA GLY A 87 -11.65 -8.12 1.98
C GLY A 87 -11.34 -8.70 0.61
N LYS A 88 -12.38 -8.80 -0.21
CA LYS A 88 -12.28 -9.22 -1.60
C LYS A 88 -13.25 -8.46 -2.50
N ALA A 89 -12.77 -8.08 -3.68
CA ALA A 89 -13.56 -7.36 -4.68
C ALA A 89 -13.47 -8.04 -6.04
N ARG A 90 -14.51 -7.86 -6.87
CA ARG A 90 -14.51 -8.30 -8.26
C ARG A 90 -14.63 -7.07 -9.15
N GLY A 91 -13.68 -6.94 -10.07
CA GLY A 91 -13.60 -5.83 -11.02
C GLY A 91 -13.08 -4.54 -10.42
N THR A 92 -12.42 -3.75 -11.27
CA THR A 92 -11.70 -2.53 -10.92
C THR A 92 -12.54 -1.53 -10.10
N LYS A 93 -13.78 -1.27 -10.51
CA LYS A 93 -14.64 -0.27 -9.86
C LYS A 93 -14.88 -0.60 -8.38
N LYS A 94 -15.17 -1.87 -8.08
CA LYS A 94 -15.42 -2.31 -6.69
C LYS A 94 -14.11 -2.33 -5.89
N THR A 95 -13.01 -2.76 -6.49
CA THR A 95 -11.69 -2.74 -5.84
C THR A 95 -11.28 -1.32 -5.42
N VAL A 96 -11.42 -0.33 -6.32
CA VAL A 96 -11.10 1.07 -6.00
C VAL A 96 -12.03 1.61 -4.91
N CYS A 97 -13.32 1.33 -4.97
CA CYS A 97 -14.27 1.75 -3.94
C CYS A 97 -13.91 1.18 -2.56
N GLU A 98 -13.54 -0.09 -2.50
CA GLU A 98 -13.13 -0.75 -1.27
C GLU A 98 -11.83 -0.16 -0.71
N LEU A 99 -10.81 0.08 -1.55
CA LEU A 99 -9.58 0.75 -1.12
C LEU A 99 -9.86 2.14 -0.51
N ILE A 100 -10.75 2.92 -1.12
CA ILE A 100 -11.17 4.22 -0.60
C ILE A 100 -11.87 4.08 0.76
N ASN A 101 -12.74 3.07 0.94
CA ASN A 101 -13.40 2.81 2.21
C ASN A 101 -12.37 2.42 3.29
N CYS A 102 -11.43 1.54 2.98
CA CYS A 102 -10.35 1.17 3.90
C CYS A 102 -9.50 2.38 4.31
N MET A 103 -9.23 3.32 3.41
CA MET A 103 -8.55 4.59 3.73
C MET A 103 -9.38 5.45 4.68
N LYS A 104 -10.70 5.59 4.45
CA LYS A 104 -11.61 6.33 5.35
C LYS A 104 -11.68 5.73 6.74
N GLU A 105 -11.83 4.41 6.83
CA GLU A 105 -11.88 3.68 8.11
C GLU A 105 -10.60 3.85 8.92
N ARG A 106 -9.47 4.05 8.24
CA ARG A 106 -8.16 4.34 8.84
C ARG A 106 -7.94 5.83 9.13
N GLY A 107 -8.97 6.66 8.97
CA GLY A 107 -8.93 8.07 9.30
C GLY A 107 -8.15 8.93 8.30
N PHE A 108 -7.90 8.44 7.07
CA PHE A 108 -7.25 9.26 6.05
C PHE A 108 -8.12 10.49 5.75
N ALA A 109 -7.50 11.66 5.86
CA ALA A 109 -8.15 12.97 5.70
C ALA A 109 -7.41 13.86 4.67
N GLY A 110 -6.60 13.23 3.81
CA GLY A 110 -5.67 13.91 2.91
C GLY A 110 -4.23 13.90 3.43
N GLY A 111 -3.29 14.23 2.54
CA GLY A 111 -1.85 14.13 2.81
C GLY A 111 -1.11 13.41 1.69
N ARG A 112 0.07 12.87 1.98
CA ARG A 112 0.90 12.20 0.98
C ARG A 112 0.41 10.77 0.74
N VAL A 113 0.34 10.37 -0.51
CA VAL A 113 0.01 9.01 -0.92
C VAL A 113 1.00 8.55 -1.98
N ALA A 114 1.53 7.34 -1.83
CA ALA A 114 2.35 6.69 -2.83
C ALA A 114 1.67 5.41 -3.31
N ILE A 115 1.32 5.35 -4.60
CA ILE A 115 0.67 4.20 -5.23
C ILE A 115 1.68 3.48 -6.09
N SER A 116 2.12 2.30 -5.65
CA SER A 116 2.92 1.40 -6.44
C SER A 116 2.06 0.45 -7.25
N HIS A 117 2.41 0.21 -8.52
CA HIS A 117 1.69 -0.73 -9.39
C HIS A 117 2.60 -1.75 -10.07
N CYS A 118 2.11 -2.98 -10.27
CA CYS A 118 2.76 -3.96 -11.13
C CYS A 118 2.01 -4.07 -12.45
N ASP A 119 2.52 -3.40 -13.49
CA ASP A 119 1.89 -3.32 -14.83
C ASP A 119 0.40 -2.90 -14.79
N ASN A 120 0.03 -2.02 -13.86
CA ASN A 120 -1.37 -1.62 -13.67
C ASN A 120 -1.58 -0.11 -13.45
N LEU A 121 -0.90 0.69 -14.29
CA LEU A 121 -0.98 2.14 -14.23
C LEU A 121 -2.42 2.67 -14.36
N ALA A 122 -3.25 2.05 -15.19
CA ALA A 122 -4.64 2.47 -15.41
C ALA A 122 -5.48 2.46 -14.12
N VAL A 123 -5.37 1.41 -13.31
CA VAL A 123 -6.11 1.34 -12.03
C VAL A 123 -5.48 2.26 -11.00
N ALA A 124 -4.15 2.41 -10.99
CA ALA A 124 -3.48 3.37 -10.11
C ALA A 124 -3.94 4.82 -10.38
N GLN A 125 -4.10 5.21 -11.64
CA GLN A 125 -4.65 6.52 -12.03
C GLN A 125 -6.11 6.68 -11.61
N THR A 126 -6.93 5.64 -11.82
CA THR A 126 -8.33 5.65 -11.38
C THR A 126 -8.42 5.85 -9.85
N LEU A 127 -7.57 5.16 -9.08
CA LEU A 127 -7.51 5.34 -7.63
C LEU A 127 -7.08 6.76 -7.25
N LYS A 128 -6.02 7.28 -7.87
CA LYS A 128 -5.55 8.66 -7.69
C LYS A 128 -6.68 9.68 -7.91
N GLU A 129 -7.43 9.57 -8.99
CA GLU A 129 -8.57 10.46 -9.27
C GLU A 129 -9.65 10.38 -8.18
N ASN A 130 -9.96 9.19 -7.68
CA ASN A 130 -10.95 9.02 -6.61
C ASN A 130 -10.46 9.61 -5.27
N ILE A 131 -9.17 9.45 -4.95
CA ILE A 131 -8.57 10.06 -3.76
C ILE A 131 -8.66 11.58 -3.86
N LEU A 132 -8.24 12.17 -4.99
CA LEU A 132 -8.26 13.64 -5.17
C LEU A 132 -9.68 14.23 -5.15
N ARG A 133 -10.68 13.48 -5.63
CA ARG A 133 -12.09 13.92 -5.55
C ARG A 133 -12.62 13.99 -4.12
N LEU A 134 -12.13 13.14 -3.23
CA LEU A 134 -12.57 13.07 -1.83
C LEU A 134 -11.70 13.92 -0.89
N TRP A 135 -10.40 13.94 -1.16
CA TRP A 135 -9.37 14.61 -0.37
C TRP A 135 -8.48 15.44 -1.30
N GLY A 136 -8.98 16.61 -1.72
CA GLY A 136 -8.32 17.47 -2.71
C GLY A 136 -6.96 18.04 -2.29
N ASN A 137 -6.62 17.96 -1.00
CA ASN A 137 -5.33 18.32 -0.42
C ASN A 137 -4.29 17.18 -0.48
N SER A 138 -4.57 16.08 -1.20
CA SER A 138 -3.65 14.95 -1.26
C SER A 138 -2.53 15.15 -2.28
N GLU A 139 -1.29 14.84 -1.89
CA GLU A 139 -0.12 14.79 -2.76
C GLU A 139 0.12 13.33 -3.18
N ILE A 140 -0.09 13.00 -4.45
CA ILE A 140 -0.13 11.60 -4.91
C ILE A 140 0.94 11.31 -5.96
N GLU A 141 1.87 10.44 -5.60
CA GLU A 141 2.89 9.86 -6.47
C GLU A 141 2.45 8.46 -6.94
N ILE A 142 2.66 8.15 -8.22
CA ILE A 142 2.44 6.82 -8.78
C ILE A 142 3.77 6.30 -9.29
N ILE A 143 4.15 5.09 -8.85
CA ILE A 143 5.44 4.48 -9.18
C ILE A 143 5.25 3.02 -9.66
N PRO A 144 6.06 2.54 -10.60
CA PRO A 144 6.08 1.12 -10.92
C PRO A 144 6.77 0.34 -9.79
N THR A 145 6.23 -0.82 -9.46
CA THR A 145 6.95 -1.82 -8.66
C THR A 145 8.19 -2.31 -9.41
N ARG A 146 9.18 -2.83 -8.67
CA ARG A 146 10.37 -3.47 -9.23
C ARG A 146 10.63 -4.81 -8.57
N GLY A 147 11.40 -5.68 -9.23
CA GLY A 147 12.00 -6.90 -8.69
C GLY A 147 11.14 -7.62 -7.64
N LEU A 148 11.49 -7.41 -6.37
CA LEU A 148 10.84 -8.04 -5.22
C LEU A 148 9.35 -7.71 -5.08
N CYS A 149 8.99 -6.43 -5.21
CA CYS A 149 7.59 -6.00 -5.08
C CYS A 149 6.77 -6.48 -6.28
N SER A 150 7.33 -6.48 -7.49
CA SER A 150 6.65 -7.03 -8.67
C SER A 150 6.44 -8.54 -8.55
N TYR A 151 7.43 -9.26 -8.01
CA TYR A 151 7.33 -10.70 -7.77
C TYR A 151 6.20 -11.05 -6.81
N TYR A 152 6.08 -10.34 -5.68
CA TYR A 152 5.06 -10.65 -4.68
C TYR A 152 3.69 -10.02 -4.94
N ALA A 153 3.63 -8.81 -5.50
CA ALA A 153 2.35 -8.18 -5.85
C ALA A 153 1.72 -8.80 -7.10
N GLU A 154 2.55 -9.39 -7.96
CA GLU A 154 2.18 -9.98 -9.24
C GLU A 154 1.48 -8.99 -10.19
N ARG A 155 1.34 -9.38 -11.47
CA ARG A 155 0.75 -8.51 -12.49
C ARG A 155 -0.68 -8.11 -12.11
N GLY A 156 -0.95 -6.80 -12.16
CA GLY A 156 -2.22 -6.23 -11.73
C GLY A 156 -2.21 -5.72 -10.30
N GLY A 157 -1.25 -6.11 -9.47
CA GLY A 157 -1.20 -5.72 -8.06
C GLY A 157 -0.95 -4.23 -7.83
N LEU A 158 -1.53 -3.72 -6.75
CA LEU A 158 -1.29 -2.38 -6.20
C LEU A 158 -0.80 -2.46 -4.76
N ILE A 159 0.12 -1.58 -4.38
CA ILE A 159 0.56 -1.36 -2.99
C ILE A 159 0.51 0.15 -2.75
N ILE A 160 -0.22 0.57 -1.72
CA ILE A 160 -0.51 1.97 -1.41
C ILE A 160 0.04 2.29 -0.02
N GLY A 161 0.89 3.31 0.07
CA GLY A 161 1.26 3.94 1.34
C GLY A 161 0.57 5.30 1.49
N PHE A 162 0.10 5.64 2.69
CA PHE A 162 -0.51 6.93 3.01
C PHE A 162 -0.43 7.26 4.49
#